data_AF-A0A252A2N1-F1
#
_entry.id   AF-A0A252A2N1-F1
#
_cell.length_a   1.000
_cell.length_b   1.000
_cell.length_c   1.000
_cell.angle_alpha   90.00
_cell.angle_beta   90.00
_cell.angle_gamma   90.00
#
_symmetry.space_group_name_H-M   'P 1'
#
loop_
_entity.id
_entity.type
_entity.pdbx_description
1 polymer ?
#
loop_
_entity_poly.entity_id
_entity_poly.type
_entity_poly.pdbx_seq_one_letter_code
_entity_poly.pdbx_strand_id
1 'polypeptide(L)'
;MITPIQAATIAALSSDRCCWKEPTFDAGLPHSRRYMRAWRKVSKTKARDIQDLSCKARLVLLNAEDPNSMEASLARDVLAMNGGLHG
;
A
#
# COMPACT_ATOMS: atom_id res chain seq x y z
N MET A 1 -6.93 16.69 -7.57
CA MET A 1 -7.71 16.14 -6.43
C MET A 1 -7.14 14.78 -6.07
N ILE A 2 -7.03 14.46 -4.79
CA ILE A 2 -6.51 13.16 -4.31
C ILE A 2 -7.61 12.12 -4.43
N THR A 3 -7.33 10.97 -5.05
CA THR A 3 -8.32 9.88 -5.18
C THR A 3 -8.58 9.20 -3.82
N PRO A 4 -9.73 8.53 -3.63
CA PRO A 4 -9.99 7.76 -2.41
C PRO A 4 -8.94 6.69 -2.10
N ILE A 5 -8.28 6.13 -3.13
CA ILE A 5 -7.19 5.15 -3.00
C ILE A 5 -5.91 5.86 -2.54
N GLN A 6 -5.57 7.00 -3.14
CA GLN A 6 -4.40 7.79 -2.74
C GLN A 6 -4.51 8.26 -1.28
N ALA A 7 -5.66 8.81 -0.88
CA ALA A 7 -5.89 9.26 0.50
C ALA A 7 -5.76 8.11 1.51
N ALA A 8 -6.31 6.93 1.18
CA ALA A 8 -6.21 5.75 2.03
C ALA A 8 -4.77 5.19 2.07
N THR A 9 -4.03 5.28 0.97
CA THR A 9 -2.63 4.84 0.90
C THR A 9 -1.74 5.75 1.73
N ILE A 10 -1.92 7.07 1.66
CA ILE A 10 -1.23 8.03 2.54
C ILE A 10 -1.57 7.74 3.99
N ALA A 11 -2.85 7.50 4.32
CA ALA A 11 -3.23 7.15 5.69
C ALA A 11 -2.59 5.85 6.19
N ALA A 12 -2.46 4.83 5.32
CA ALA A 12 -1.78 3.58 5.66
C ALA A 12 -0.28 3.82 5.89
N LEU A 13 0.42 4.47 4.96
CA LEU A 13 1.85 4.78 5.07
C LEU A 13 2.18 5.71 6.24
N SER A 14 1.33 6.69 6.54
CA SER A 14 1.51 7.59 7.68
C SER A 14 1.19 6.93 9.02
N SER A 15 0.35 5.89 9.03
CA SER A 15 0.07 5.11 10.24
C SER A 15 1.18 4.11 10.55
N ASP A 16 2.06 3.85 9.58
CA ASP A 16 2.94 2.70 9.59
C ASP A 16 4.32 3.08 9.06
N ARG A 17 5.15 3.61 9.97
CA ARG A 17 6.57 3.84 9.68
C ARG A 17 7.48 2.73 10.21
N CYS A 18 7.01 1.91 11.15
CA CYS A 18 7.75 0.74 11.68
C CYS A 18 6.87 -0.40 12.23
N CYS A 19 5.55 -0.26 12.37
CA CYS A 19 4.81 -1.06 13.35
C CYS A 19 4.15 -2.33 12.81
N TRP A 20 3.86 -2.47 11.53
CA TRP A 20 3.12 -3.67 11.06
C TRP A 20 3.91 -4.99 11.10
N LYS A 21 5.24 -4.92 10.97
CA LYS A 21 6.15 -6.08 11.14
C LYS A 21 6.63 -6.26 12.57
N GLU A 22 6.36 -5.31 13.46
CA GLU A 22 6.78 -5.45 14.85
C GLU A 22 5.92 -6.52 15.54
N PRO A 23 6.50 -7.34 16.42
CA PRO A 23 5.73 -8.29 17.24
C PRO A 23 4.71 -7.59 18.15
N THR A 24 4.81 -6.27 18.31
CA THR A 24 3.87 -5.40 19.02
C THR A 24 2.67 -4.98 18.16
N PHE A 25 2.58 -5.42 16.89
CA PHE A 25 1.40 -5.21 16.05
C PHE A 25 0.19 -6.01 16.55
N ASP A 26 -0.42 -5.49 17.61
CA ASP A 26 -1.63 -6.07 18.18
C ASP A 26 -2.87 -5.47 17.50
N ALA A 27 -3.83 -6.31 17.13
CA ALA A 27 -5.11 -5.92 16.51
C ALA A 27 -5.97 -4.98 17.40
N GLY A 28 -5.64 -4.89 18.69
CA GLY A 28 -6.21 -3.98 19.68
C GLY A 28 -5.71 -2.54 19.56
N LEU A 29 -4.55 -2.31 18.95
CA LEU A 29 -3.95 -0.98 18.94
C LEU A 29 -4.61 -0.04 17.90
N PRO A 30 -4.88 1.24 18.27
CA PRO A 30 -5.54 2.19 17.37
C PRO A 30 -4.85 2.41 16.03
N HIS A 31 -3.51 2.35 15.98
CA HIS A 31 -2.74 2.50 14.73
C HIS A 31 -2.87 1.26 13.82
N SER A 32 -2.79 0.05 14.39
CA SER A 32 -3.01 -1.21 13.66
C SER A 32 -4.40 -1.29 13.03
N ARG A 33 -5.44 -0.85 13.76
CA ARG A 33 -6.82 -0.78 13.24
C ARG A 33 -6.97 0.23 12.11
N ARG A 34 -6.32 1.39 12.22
CA ARG A 34 -6.32 2.42 11.16
C ARG A 34 -5.64 1.90 9.90
N TYR A 35 -4.50 1.24 10.04
CA TYR A 35 -3.80 0.58 8.95
C TYR A 35 -4.68 -0.47 8.26
N MET A 36 -5.24 -1.42 9.02
CA MET A 36 -6.09 -2.49 8.47
C MET A 36 -7.34 -1.94 7.75
N ARG A 37 -7.94 -0.87 8.28
CA ARG A 37 -9.08 -0.19 7.63
C ARG A 37 -8.66 0.46 6.33
N ALA A 38 -7.52 1.14 6.31
CA ALA A 38 -6.97 1.79 5.12
C ALA A 38 -6.61 0.76 4.05
N TRP A 39 -5.87 -0.30 4.42
CA TRP A 39 -5.55 -1.43 3.57
C TRP A 39 -6.80 -2.06 2.95
N ARG A 40 -7.78 -2.45 3.77
CA ARG A 40 -9.04 -3.04 3.29
C ARG A 40 -9.77 -2.13 2.31
N LYS A 41 -9.74 -0.80 2.54
CA LYS A 41 -10.34 0.19 1.64
C LYS A 41 -9.61 0.21 0.30
N VAL A 42 -8.28 0.21 0.29
CA VAL A 42 -7.48 0.21 -0.96
C VAL A 42 -7.64 -1.11 -1.73
N SER A 43 -7.62 -2.26 -1.05
CA SER A 43 -7.77 -3.57 -1.70
C SER A 43 -9.15 -3.74 -2.36
N LYS A 44 -10.22 -3.26 -1.72
CA LYS A 44 -11.60 -3.38 -2.24
C LYS A 44 -11.97 -2.34 -3.30
N THR A 45 -11.29 -1.20 -3.34
CA THR A 45 -11.63 -0.13 -4.30
C THR A 45 -11.01 -0.44 -5.65
N LYS A 46 -11.79 -0.44 -6.74
CA LYS A 46 -11.25 -0.63 -8.10
C LYS A 46 -10.35 0.57 -8.47
N ALA A 47 -9.14 0.30 -8.94
CA ALA A 47 -8.23 1.33 -9.44
C ALA A 47 -8.81 1.92 -10.74
N ARG A 48 -8.77 3.24 -10.88
CA ARG A 48 -9.29 3.95 -12.06
C ARG A 48 -8.18 4.47 -12.97
N ASP A 49 -7.00 4.67 -12.42
CA ASP A 49 -5.83 5.18 -13.14
C ASP A 49 -4.53 4.52 -12.68
N ILE A 50 -3.42 4.90 -13.31
CA ILE A 50 -2.10 4.35 -13.04
C ILE A 50 -1.55 4.78 -11.66
N GLN A 51 -2.02 5.92 -11.14
CA GLN A 51 -1.62 6.40 -9.81
C GLN A 51 -2.31 5.58 -8.71
N ASP A 52 -3.56 5.17 -8.92
CA ASP A 52 -4.28 4.23 -8.05
C ASP A 52 -3.59 2.86 -8.05
N LEU A 53 -3.14 2.38 -9.22
CA LEU A 53 -2.34 1.15 -9.33
C LEU A 53 -1.01 1.27 -8.59
N SER A 54 -0.32 2.39 -8.73
CA SER A 54 0.93 2.67 -8.00
C SER A 54 0.71 2.70 -6.49
N CYS A 55 -0.39 3.28 -6.03
CA CYS A 55 -0.77 3.29 -4.61
C CYS A 55 -1.01 1.88 -4.07
N LYS A 56 -1.73 1.04 -4.83
CA LYS A 56 -1.91 -0.37 -4.49
C LYS A 56 -0.59 -1.15 -4.46
N ALA A 57 0.25 -0.96 -5.47
CA ALA A 57 1.55 -1.62 -5.58
C ALA A 57 2.47 -1.27 -4.40
N ARG A 58 2.49 0.00 -3.95
CA ARG A 58 3.23 0.40 -2.74
C ARG A 58 2.77 -0.37 -1.51
N LEU A 59 1.47 -0.55 -1.33
CA LEU A 59 0.95 -1.27 -0.17
C LEU A 59 1.18 -2.79 -0.30
N VAL A 60 1.13 -3.37 -1.51
CA VAL A 60 1.49 -4.78 -1.72
C VAL A 60 2.95 -5.02 -1.35
N LEU A 61 3.87 -4.19 -1.83
CA LEU A 61 5.28 -4.27 -1.45
C LEU A 61 5.49 -4.05 0.04
N LEU A 62 4.73 -3.12 0.62
CA LEU A 62 4.79 -2.89 2.05
C LEU A 62 4.43 -4.16 2.80
N ASN A 63 3.38 -4.90 2.41
CA ASN A 63 2.89 -6.09 3.11
C ASN A 63 3.50 -7.43 2.64
N ALA A 64 4.38 -7.42 1.65
CA ALA A 64 4.95 -8.66 1.11
C ALA A 64 5.80 -9.36 2.20
N GLU A 65 5.40 -10.58 2.56
CA GLU A 65 6.17 -11.44 3.45
C GLU A 65 7.46 -11.90 2.75
N ASP A 66 7.32 -12.39 1.51
CA ASP A 66 8.46 -12.70 0.65
C ASP A 66 8.68 -11.58 -0.39
N PRO A 67 9.84 -10.91 -0.38
CA PRO A 67 10.15 -9.87 -1.34
C PRO A 67 10.31 -10.40 -2.78
N ASN A 68 10.48 -11.70 -2.99
CA ASN A 68 10.62 -12.30 -4.32
C ASN A 68 9.32 -12.92 -4.84
N SER A 69 8.21 -12.73 -4.12
CA SER A 69 6.90 -13.22 -4.54
C SER A 69 6.49 -12.62 -5.87
N MET A 70 5.61 -13.33 -6.59
CA MET A 70 5.09 -12.86 -7.87
C MET A 70 4.36 -11.52 -7.71
N GLU A 71 3.64 -11.35 -6.61
CA GLU A 71 2.93 -10.13 -6.25
C GLU A 71 3.88 -8.96 -5.96
N ALA A 72 4.98 -9.21 -5.24
CA ALA A 72 6.01 -8.20 -5.00
C ALA A 72 6.71 -7.80 -6.30
N SER A 73 7.00 -8.77 -7.17
CA SER A 73 7.61 -8.52 -8.48
C SER A 73 6.71 -7.66 -9.37
N LEU A 74 5.43 -8.04 -9.51
CA LEU A 74 4.45 -7.27 -10.27
C LEU A 74 4.24 -5.86 -9.69
N ALA A 75 4.25 -5.72 -8.36
CA ALA A 75 4.15 -4.41 -7.73
C ALA A 75 5.37 -3.52 -8.04
N ARG A 76 6.59 -4.07 -8.11
CA ARG A 76 7.77 -3.31 -8.56
C ARG A 76 7.62 -2.88 -10.01
N ASP A 77 7.13 -3.75 -10.88
CA ASP A 77 6.93 -3.43 -12.30
C ASP A 77 5.92 -2.30 -12.47
N VAL A 78 4.80 -2.32 -11.73
CA VAL A 78 3.81 -1.23 -11.73
C VAL A 78 4.42 0.09 -11.26
N LEU A 79 5.30 0.06 -10.25
CA LEU A 79 5.99 1.27 -9.78
C LEU A 79 7.06 1.75 -10.77
N ALA A 80 7.77 0.83 -11.41
CA ALA A 80 8.77 1.15 -12.43
C ALA A 80 8.14 1.76 -13.69
N MET A 81 6.97 1.25 -14.11
CA MET A 81 6.18 1.83 -15.22
C MET A 81 5.77 3.28 -14.95
N ASN A 82 5.53 3.65 -13.68
CA ASN A 82 5.20 5.03 -13.32
C ASN A 82 6.45 5.93 -13.21
N GLY A 83 7.62 5.37 -12.94
CA GLY A 83 8.91 6.08 -12.95
C GLY A 83 9.41 6.42 -14.36
N GLY A 84 9.00 5.66 -15.37
CA GLY A 84 9.32 5.89 -16.79
C GLY A 84 8.58 7.07 -17.45
N LEU A 85 7.64 7.72 -16.76
CA LEU A 85 6.97 8.94 -17.26
C LEU A 85 7.80 10.23 -17.06
N HIS A 86 8.95 10.12 -16.40
CA HIS A 86 9.94 11.18 -16.27
C HIS A 86 11.25 10.71 -16.91
N GLY A 87 11.27 10.62 -18.24
CA GLY A 87 12.44 10.33 -19.06
C GLY A 87 12.27 10.95 -20.43
#